data_AF-A0A839L9J1-F1
#
_entry.id   AF-A0A839L9J1-F1
#
_cell.length_a   1.000
_cell.length_b   1.000
_cell.length_c   1.000
_cell.angle_alpha   90.00
_cell.angle_beta   90.00
_cell.angle_gamma   90.00
#
_symmetry.space_group_name_H-M   'P 1'
#
loop_
_entity.id
_entity.type
_entity.pdbx_description
1 polymer ?
#
loop_
_entity_poly.entity_id
_entity_poly.type
_entity_poly.pdbx_seq_one_letter_code
_entity_poly.pdbx_strand_id
1 'polypeptide(L)'
;MDITQNTSPGAGTPAATPPAQRRVIDAPTRLVHWALALSFAGAYVTAEQEAWHGLHISFGYTALGLALWRLLWGLLGPRRSRLAALASRVRGAWQGGLEAGRLLGAGQAAAALSLLGLALLSGLSGLALDQEWLGEALEELHEASGELMLFVVLLHLGLLAGLSLLRQRNAFAPMFSGRQAGSGPDLVRHSLWPLALGISTLIAAFWAWQWNSGALARGEERHGGHERHSVHDGRDGQGEHHRGRSHDDDD
;
A
#
# COMPACT_ATOMS: atom_id res chain seq x y z
N MET A 1 -44.30 -69.53 17.52
CA MET A 1 -42.95 -69.03 17.19
C MET A 1 -43.14 -68.08 16.02
N ASP A 2 -43.06 -66.78 16.25
CA ASP A 2 -42.78 -65.83 15.18
C ASP A 2 -41.97 -64.67 15.74
N ILE A 3 -40.79 -64.49 15.15
CA ILE A 3 -39.75 -63.53 15.50
C ILE A 3 -40.01 -62.28 14.66
N THR A 4 -40.42 -61.17 15.26
CA THR A 4 -40.42 -59.87 14.58
C THR A 4 -39.23 -59.05 15.02
N GLN A 5 -38.27 -58.90 14.10
CA GLN A 5 -37.10 -58.05 14.25
C GLN A 5 -37.46 -56.56 14.15
N ASN A 6 -36.75 -55.83 15.01
CA ASN A 6 -36.45 -54.41 15.12
C ASN A 6 -36.34 -53.59 13.81
N THR A 7 -36.72 -52.30 13.86
CA THR A 7 -35.90 -51.19 13.31
C THR A 7 -36.24 -49.87 14.01
N SER A 8 -35.38 -49.43 14.92
CA SER A 8 -35.33 -48.05 15.42
C SER A 8 -34.79 -47.10 14.33
N PRO A 9 -35.35 -45.90 14.14
CA PRO A 9 -34.78 -44.91 13.23
C PRO A 9 -33.45 -44.39 13.79
N GLY A 10 -32.43 -44.38 12.94
CA GLY A 10 -31.07 -43.99 13.27
C GLY A 10 -30.98 -42.59 13.89
N ALA A 11 -30.26 -42.50 14.99
CA ALA A 11 -29.84 -41.25 15.58
C ALA A 11 -28.96 -40.50 14.58
N GLY A 12 -29.50 -39.44 13.98
CA GLY A 12 -28.71 -38.50 13.20
C GLY A 12 -27.64 -37.87 14.10
N THR A 13 -26.38 -38.00 13.70
CA THR A 13 -25.25 -37.29 14.31
C THR A 13 -25.60 -35.80 14.39
N PRO A 14 -25.64 -35.17 15.58
CA PRO A 14 -25.88 -33.75 15.67
C PRO A 14 -24.78 -33.03 14.89
N ALA A 15 -25.17 -32.28 13.85
CA ALA A 15 -24.26 -31.46 13.07
C ALA A 15 -23.47 -30.57 14.03
N ALA A 16 -22.14 -30.72 14.04
CA ALA A 16 -21.27 -29.97 14.93
C ALA A 16 -21.51 -28.46 14.72
N THR A 17 -22.04 -27.79 15.75
CA THR A 17 -22.24 -26.34 15.73
C THR A 17 -20.92 -25.67 15.36
N PRO A 18 -20.87 -24.85 14.29
CA PRO A 18 -19.62 -24.20 13.91
C PRO A 18 -19.08 -23.41 15.10
N PRO A 19 -17.75 -23.43 15.32
CA PRO A 19 -17.15 -22.76 16.47
C PRO A 19 -17.56 -21.29 16.47
N ALA A 20 -17.95 -20.76 17.64
CA ALA A 20 -18.41 -19.38 17.77
C ALA A 20 -17.39 -18.41 17.14
N GLN A 21 -17.86 -17.51 16.25
CA GLN A 21 -17.03 -16.53 15.57
C GLN A 21 -17.52 -15.12 15.84
N ARG A 22 -16.58 -14.23 16.13
CA ARG A 22 -16.85 -12.84 16.49
C ARG A 22 -16.24 -11.87 15.48
N ARG A 23 -16.95 -10.80 15.13
CA ARG A 23 -16.44 -9.71 14.29
C ARG A 23 -15.43 -8.87 15.07
N VAL A 24 -14.23 -8.75 14.54
CA VAL A 24 -13.09 -8.08 15.17
C VAL A 24 -12.56 -6.89 14.37
N ILE A 25 -12.69 -6.93 13.04
CA ILE A 25 -12.25 -5.86 12.14
C ILE A 25 -13.42 -5.44 11.26
N ASP A 26 -13.64 -4.13 11.15
CA ASP A 26 -14.69 -3.56 10.31
C ASP A 26 -14.31 -3.55 8.82
N ALA A 27 -15.32 -3.50 7.96
CA ALA A 27 -15.15 -3.56 6.51
C ALA A 27 -14.29 -2.43 5.92
N PRO A 28 -14.46 -1.14 6.31
CA PRO A 28 -13.61 -0.05 5.82
C PRO A 28 -12.13 -0.26 6.13
N THR A 29 -11.81 -0.66 7.37
CA THR A 29 -10.42 -0.91 7.77
C THR A 29 -9.78 -2.00 6.91
N ARG A 30 -10.51 -3.08 6.61
CA ARG A 30 -10.02 -4.14 5.73
C ARG A 30 -9.82 -3.67 4.29
N LEU A 31 -10.82 -2.99 3.73
CA LEU A 31 -10.76 -2.47 2.37
C LEU A 31 -9.54 -1.56 2.20
N VAL A 32 -9.37 -0.59 3.10
CA VAL A 32 -8.27 0.36 3.02
C VAL A 32 -6.92 -0.31 3.21
N HIS A 33 -6.82 -1.30 4.11
CA HIS A 33 -5.57 -2.06 4.26
C HIS A 33 -5.18 -2.78 2.97
N TRP A 34 -6.12 -3.51 2.35
CA TRP A 34 -5.85 -4.23 1.10
C TRP A 34 -5.61 -3.30 -0.07
N ALA A 35 -6.39 -2.22 -0.20
CA ALA A 35 -6.19 -1.22 -1.23
C ALA A 35 -4.81 -0.54 -1.08
N LEU A 36 -4.39 -0.23 0.15
CA LEU A 36 -3.07 0.34 0.41
C LEU A 36 -1.95 -0.66 0.08
N ALA A 37 -2.09 -1.92 0.49
CA ALA A 37 -1.12 -2.97 0.18
C ALA A 37 -0.98 -3.20 -1.33
N LEU A 38 -2.09 -3.26 -2.06
CA LEU A 38 -2.10 -3.40 -3.52
C LEU A 38 -1.55 -2.15 -4.22
N SER A 39 -1.84 -0.95 -3.70
CA SER A 39 -1.30 0.29 -4.26
C SER A 39 0.21 0.36 -4.07
N PHE A 40 0.72 0.02 -2.88
CA PHE A 40 2.16 -0.06 -2.65
C PHE A 40 2.83 -1.10 -3.56
N ALA A 41 2.28 -2.31 -3.65
CA ALA A 41 2.83 -3.34 -4.51
C ALA A 41 2.83 -2.93 -5.99
N GLY A 42 1.75 -2.30 -6.46
CA GLY A 42 1.66 -1.74 -7.80
C GLY A 42 2.73 -0.68 -8.04
N ALA A 43 2.82 0.32 -7.16
CA ALA A 43 3.82 1.39 -7.25
C ALA A 43 5.25 0.84 -7.29
N TYR A 44 5.57 -0.11 -6.41
CA TYR A 44 6.91 -0.69 -6.32
C TYR A 44 7.30 -1.46 -7.60
N VAL A 45 6.41 -2.30 -8.13
CA VAL A 45 6.65 -3.06 -9.37
C VAL A 45 6.81 -2.15 -10.59
N THR A 46 6.14 -1.01 -10.61
CA THR A 46 6.19 -0.05 -11.71
C THR A 46 7.28 1.02 -11.57
N ALA A 47 8.03 1.04 -10.46
CA ALA A 47 8.93 2.15 -10.12
C ALA A 47 10.13 2.30 -11.08
N GLU A 48 10.71 1.19 -11.55
CA GLU A 48 11.94 1.19 -12.34
C GLU A 48 11.72 1.39 -13.85
N GLN A 49 10.48 1.26 -14.34
CA GLN A 49 10.19 1.26 -15.77
C GLN A 49 9.56 2.58 -16.21
N GLU A 50 10.26 3.30 -17.09
CA GLU A 50 9.79 4.58 -17.65
C GLU A 50 8.40 4.47 -18.30
N ALA A 51 8.17 3.40 -19.07
CA ALA A 51 6.86 3.14 -19.69
C ALA A 51 5.72 3.01 -18.68
N TRP A 52 6.02 2.64 -17.43
CA TRP A 52 5.04 2.42 -16.37
C TRP A 52 5.07 3.53 -15.32
N HIS A 53 5.83 4.61 -15.55
CA HIS A 53 5.98 5.73 -14.62
C HIS A 53 4.63 6.35 -14.25
N GLY A 54 3.72 6.52 -15.21
CA GLY A 54 2.37 6.98 -14.94
C GLY A 54 1.57 6.08 -13.99
N LEU A 55 1.80 4.76 -14.04
CA LEU A 55 1.19 3.81 -13.09
C LEU A 55 1.81 3.95 -11.71
N HIS A 56 3.13 4.11 -11.62
CA HIS A 56 3.83 4.36 -10.35
C HIS A 56 3.24 5.57 -9.62
N ILE A 57 3.13 6.71 -10.31
CA ILE A 57 2.53 7.93 -9.76
C ILE A 57 1.07 7.69 -9.33
N SER A 58 0.27 7.04 -10.18
CA SER A 58 -1.17 6.80 -9.90
C SER A 58 -1.38 5.90 -8.68
N PHE A 59 -0.56 4.86 -8.54
CA PHE A 59 -0.53 4.02 -7.35
C PHE A 59 -0.03 4.78 -6.12
N GLY A 60 0.99 5.63 -6.27
CA GLY A 60 1.51 6.52 -5.22
C GLY A 60 0.44 7.47 -4.68
N TYR A 61 -0.32 8.14 -5.54
CA TYR A 61 -1.44 9.00 -5.14
C TYR A 61 -2.57 8.24 -4.47
N THR A 62 -2.89 7.04 -4.96
CA THR A 62 -3.87 6.16 -4.31
C THR A 62 -3.39 5.78 -2.90
N ALA A 63 -2.12 5.39 -2.75
CA ALA A 63 -1.52 5.02 -1.47
C ALA A 63 -1.51 6.19 -0.49
N LEU A 64 -1.10 7.39 -0.93
CA LEU A 64 -1.10 8.61 -0.10
C LEU A 64 -2.51 8.95 0.40
N GLY A 65 -3.51 8.95 -0.50
CA GLY A 65 -4.90 9.22 -0.14
C GLY A 65 -5.45 8.21 0.89
N LEU A 66 -5.14 6.93 0.71
CA LEU A 66 -5.53 5.86 1.64
C LEU A 66 -4.81 5.98 2.99
N ALA A 67 -3.53 6.35 2.99
CA ALA A 67 -2.75 6.58 4.21
C ALA A 67 -3.30 7.77 5.00
N LEU A 68 -3.65 8.87 4.34
CA LEU A 68 -4.29 10.04 4.95
C LEU A 68 -5.67 9.69 5.53
N TRP A 69 -6.51 8.98 4.76
CA TRP A 69 -7.78 8.50 5.28
C TRP A 69 -7.58 7.59 6.51
N ARG A 70 -6.57 6.71 6.47
CA ARG A 70 -6.25 5.79 7.57
C ARG A 70 -5.76 6.53 8.82
N LEU A 71 -5.02 7.63 8.64
CA LEU A 71 -4.60 8.54 9.69
C LEU A 71 -5.84 9.16 10.36
N LEU A 72 -6.74 9.77 9.58
CA LEU A 72 -7.99 10.36 10.07
C LEU A 72 -8.87 9.33 10.79
N TRP A 73 -9.04 8.14 10.21
CA TRP A 73 -9.78 7.03 10.82
C TRP A 73 -9.11 6.51 12.10
N GLY A 74 -7.78 6.60 12.18
CA GLY A 74 -7.00 6.25 13.36
C GLY A 74 -7.07 7.30 14.48
N LEU A 75 -7.54 8.51 14.20
CA LEU A 75 -7.75 9.56 15.20
C LEU A 75 -9.22 9.61 15.65
N LEU A 76 -10.14 9.62 14.69
CA LEU A 76 -11.57 9.82 14.91
C LEU A 76 -12.35 8.52 15.09
N GLY A 77 -11.82 7.40 14.59
CA GLY A 77 -12.54 6.14 14.52
C GLY A 77 -12.71 5.40 15.85
N PRO A 78 -13.34 4.21 15.79
CA PRO A 78 -13.61 3.35 16.94
C PRO A 78 -12.35 3.09 17.79
N ARG A 79 -12.49 2.97 19.11
CA ARG A 79 -11.34 2.80 20.05
C ARG A 79 -10.28 1.79 19.60
N ARG A 80 -10.69 0.71 18.94
CA ARG A 80 -9.80 -0.37 18.45
C ARG A 80 -8.98 -0.02 17.21
N SER A 81 -9.46 0.88 16.34
CA SER A 81 -8.76 1.32 15.13
C SER A 81 -7.82 2.49 15.41
N ARG A 82 -7.86 3.05 16.62
CA ARG A 82 -7.09 4.21 17.00
C ARG A 82 -5.59 3.94 17.02
N LEU A 83 -4.81 4.89 16.51
CA LEU A 83 -3.35 4.83 16.53
C LEU A 83 -2.82 4.78 17.96
N ALA A 84 -3.50 5.45 18.90
CA ALA A 84 -3.20 5.39 20.31
C ALA A 84 -3.24 3.96 20.89
N ALA A 85 -4.12 3.09 20.38
CA ALA A 85 -4.21 1.70 20.80
C ALA A 85 -3.08 0.82 20.23
N LEU A 86 -2.48 1.22 19.11
CA LEU A 86 -1.25 0.58 18.61
C LEU A 86 -0.05 1.08 19.42
N ALA A 87 0.06 2.39 19.63
CA ALA A 87 1.13 2.99 20.42
C ALA A 87 1.16 2.50 21.87
N SER A 88 -0.01 2.25 22.47
CA SER A 88 -0.07 1.64 23.82
C SER A 88 0.44 0.21 23.87
N ARG A 89 0.23 -0.59 22.81
CA ARG A 89 0.79 -1.96 22.73
C ARG A 89 2.30 -1.94 22.62
N VAL A 90 2.85 -1.02 21.83
CA VAL A 90 4.31 -0.82 21.73
C VAL A 90 4.86 -0.46 23.12
N ARG A 91 4.32 0.60 23.75
CA ARG A 91 4.75 1.03 25.10
C ARG A 91 4.60 -0.06 26.17
N GLY A 92 3.52 -0.84 26.12
CA GLY A 92 3.25 -1.91 27.08
C GLY A 92 4.27 -3.05 27.04
N ALA A 93 4.90 -3.31 25.88
CA ALA A 93 5.97 -4.30 25.79
C ALA A 93 7.26 -3.83 26.47
N TRP A 94 7.59 -2.54 26.39
CA TRP A 94 8.75 -1.97 27.11
C TRP A 94 8.59 -2.04 28.63
N GLN A 95 7.35 -1.96 29.11
CA GLN A 95 7.04 -1.96 30.54
C GLN A 95 6.81 -3.36 31.12
N GLY A 96 6.53 -4.35 30.28
CA GLY A 96 6.05 -5.64 30.75
C GLY A 96 6.72 -6.79 30.05
N GLY A 97 7.84 -7.26 30.59
CA GLY A 97 8.41 -8.60 30.38
C GLY A 97 8.73 -9.04 28.95
N LEU A 98 9.60 -10.05 28.81
CA LEU A 98 10.04 -10.58 27.51
C LEU A 98 9.19 -11.76 27.02
N GLU A 99 7.87 -11.69 27.22
CA GLU A 99 6.98 -12.74 26.72
C GLU A 99 6.86 -12.67 25.19
N ALA A 100 7.22 -13.77 24.51
CA ALA A 100 7.28 -13.83 23.04
C ALA A 100 5.98 -13.33 22.37
N GLY A 101 4.80 -13.74 22.84
CA GLY A 101 3.53 -13.32 22.24
C GLY A 101 3.23 -11.84 22.40
N ARG A 102 3.77 -11.20 23.43
CA ARG A 102 3.64 -9.77 23.70
C ARG A 102 4.62 -8.97 22.84
N LEU A 103 5.87 -9.42 22.77
CA LEU A 103 6.91 -8.82 21.91
C LEU A 103 6.49 -8.86 20.44
N LEU A 104 6.03 -10.01 19.94
CA LEU A 104 5.53 -10.12 18.57
C LEU A 104 4.31 -9.23 18.31
N GLY A 105 3.39 -9.14 19.27
CA GLY A 105 2.23 -8.24 19.18
C GLY A 105 2.59 -6.77 19.17
N ALA A 106 3.60 -6.37 19.95
CA ALA A 106 4.14 -5.01 19.95
C ALA A 106 4.92 -4.71 18.67
N GLY A 107 5.73 -5.66 18.18
CA GLY A 107 6.41 -5.56 16.89
C GLY A 107 5.43 -5.38 15.74
N GLN A 108 4.30 -6.11 15.75
CA GLN A 108 3.23 -5.91 14.77
C GLN A 108 2.63 -4.50 14.81
N ALA A 109 2.39 -3.98 16.02
CA ALA A 109 1.87 -2.64 16.20
C ALA A 109 2.89 -1.57 15.75
N ALA A 110 4.18 -1.77 16.05
CA ALA A 110 5.27 -0.91 15.61
C ALA A 110 5.39 -0.91 14.08
N ALA A 111 5.45 -2.09 13.46
CA ALA A 111 5.52 -2.22 12.00
C ALA A 111 4.33 -1.52 11.32
N ALA A 112 3.10 -1.69 11.82
CA ALA A 112 1.94 -1.01 11.26
C ALA A 112 1.99 0.52 11.38
N LEU A 113 2.54 1.05 12.47
CA LEU A 113 2.74 2.50 12.64
C LEU A 113 3.87 3.02 11.73
N SER A 114 4.97 2.29 11.64
CA SER A 114 6.09 2.61 10.74
C SER A 114 5.64 2.63 9.29
N LEU A 115 4.89 1.61 8.83
CA LEU A 115 4.34 1.56 7.47
C LEU A 115 3.40 2.73 7.17
N LEU A 116 2.56 3.12 8.14
CA LEU A 116 1.70 4.30 7.96
C LEU A 116 2.53 5.59 7.83
N GLY A 117 3.57 5.75 8.65
CA GLY A 117 4.47 6.90 8.57
C GLY A 117 5.26 6.94 7.26
N LEU A 118 5.81 5.80 6.84
CA LEU A 118 6.57 5.68 5.59
C LEU A 118 5.69 5.88 4.35
N ALA A 119 4.46 5.36 4.35
CA ALA A 119 3.52 5.61 3.25
C ALA A 119 3.18 7.10 3.11
N LEU A 120 3.05 7.82 4.23
CA LEU A 120 2.85 9.27 4.22
C LEU A 120 4.12 10.00 3.76
N LEU A 121 5.29 9.62 4.27
CA LEU A 121 6.57 10.23 3.91
C LEU A 121 6.86 10.06 2.40
N SER A 122 6.81 8.83 1.91
CA SER A 122 7.02 8.49 0.50
C SER A 122 5.97 9.14 -0.41
N GLY A 123 4.69 9.09 -0.04
CA GLY A 123 3.64 9.73 -0.84
C GLY A 123 3.78 11.25 -0.91
N LEU A 124 4.16 11.91 0.20
CA LEU A 124 4.38 13.36 0.22
C LEU A 124 5.66 13.77 -0.51
N SER A 125 6.75 13.00 -0.40
CA SER A 125 7.96 13.27 -1.18
C SER A 125 7.71 13.07 -2.66
N GLY A 126 6.96 12.04 -3.06
CA GLY A 126 6.57 11.80 -4.45
C GLY A 126 5.70 12.93 -5.03
N LEU A 127 4.73 13.41 -4.24
CA LEU A 127 3.91 14.58 -4.63
C LEU A 127 4.77 15.85 -4.78
N ALA A 128 5.78 16.04 -3.94
CA ALA A 128 6.68 17.18 -4.01
C ALA A 128 7.64 17.09 -5.21
N LEU A 129 8.10 15.89 -5.56
CA LEU A 129 8.89 15.63 -6.77
C LEU A 129 8.11 15.91 -8.05
N ASP A 130 6.82 15.53 -8.12
CA ASP A 130 5.95 15.83 -9.25
C ASP A 130 5.79 17.35 -9.48
N GLN A 131 5.97 18.14 -8.41
CA GLN A 131 5.94 19.60 -8.43
C GLN A 131 7.32 20.25 -8.61
N GLU A 132 8.35 19.45 -8.93
CA GLU A 132 9.75 19.86 -9.11
C GLU A 132 10.38 20.51 -7.87
N TRP A 133 9.93 20.14 -6.67
CA TRP A 133 10.49 20.66 -5.42
C TRP A 133 11.75 19.91 -5.02
N LEU A 134 12.75 20.64 -4.49
CA LEU A 134 13.89 20.10 -3.72
C LEU A 134 14.73 18.97 -4.39
N GLY A 135 14.54 18.72 -5.70
CA GLY A 135 15.42 17.94 -6.58
C GLY A 135 15.87 16.59 -6.03
N GLU A 136 17.16 16.28 -6.24
CA GLU A 136 17.81 15.01 -5.91
C GLU A 136 17.60 14.55 -4.45
N ALA A 137 17.55 15.48 -3.50
CA ALA A 137 17.37 15.12 -2.08
C ALA A 137 15.99 14.51 -1.80
N LEU A 138 14.94 14.95 -2.49
CA LEU A 138 13.62 14.32 -2.36
C LEU A 138 13.53 13.00 -3.11
N GLU A 139 14.26 12.85 -4.20
CA GLU A 139 14.35 11.60 -4.96
C GLU A 139 14.98 10.51 -4.10
N GLU A 140 16.16 10.79 -3.52
CA GLU A 140 16.83 9.87 -2.59
C GLU A 140 15.95 9.56 -1.37
N LEU A 141 15.26 10.55 -0.81
CA LEU A 141 14.31 10.34 0.28
C LEU A 141 13.13 9.45 -0.13
N HIS A 142 12.59 9.65 -1.33
CA HIS A 142 11.48 8.87 -1.86
C HIS A 142 11.90 7.41 -2.07
N GLU A 143 13.03 7.19 -2.73
CA GLU A 143 13.63 5.87 -2.96
C GLU A 143 13.92 5.16 -1.64
N ALA A 144 14.71 5.79 -0.76
CA ALA A 144 15.06 5.21 0.54
C ALA A 144 13.84 4.90 1.40
N SER A 145 12.82 5.77 1.38
CA SER A 145 11.56 5.52 2.10
C SER A 145 10.77 4.34 1.50
N GLY A 146 10.82 4.15 0.18
CA GLY A 146 10.19 3.03 -0.53
C GLY A 146 10.87 1.69 -0.20
N GLU A 147 12.21 1.64 -0.24
CA GLU A 147 12.99 0.46 0.12
C GLU A 147 12.80 0.08 1.59
N LEU A 148 12.87 1.06 2.49
CA LEU A 148 12.62 0.84 3.91
C LEU A 148 11.19 0.35 4.14
N MET A 149 10.21 0.88 3.41
CA MET A 149 8.83 0.39 3.46
C MET A 149 8.74 -1.08 3.04
N LEU A 150 9.42 -1.51 1.96
CA LEU A 150 9.47 -2.92 1.58
C LEU A 150 10.02 -3.80 2.70
N PHE A 151 11.16 -3.41 3.29
CA PHE A 151 11.75 -4.14 4.41
C PHE A 151 10.75 -4.28 5.57
N VAL A 152 10.08 -3.19 5.96
CA VAL A 152 9.10 -3.21 7.04
C VAL A 152 7.85 -4.02 6.66
N VAL A 153 7.44 -4.06 5.39
CA VAL A 153 6.35 -4.94 4.92
C VAL A 153 6.73 -6.41 5.14
N LEU A 154 7.94 -6.82 4.76
CA LEU A 154 8.41 -8.19 4.97
C LEU A 154 8.48 -8.52 6.47
N LEU A 155 8.98 -7.60 7.29
CA LEU A 155 8.98 -7.75 8.74
C LEU A 155 7.55 -7.86 9.30
N HIS A 156 6.61 -7.06 8.79
CA HIS A 156 5.20 -7.10 9.18
C HIS A 156 4.59 -8.48 8.87
N LEU A 157 4.85 -9.04 7.69
CA LEU A 157 4.37 -10.39 7.34
C LEU A 157 5.05 -11.48 8.18
N GLY A 158 6.36 -11.38 8.43
CA GLY A 158 7.11 -12.34 9.23
C GLY A 158 6.65 -12.37 10.70
N LEU A 159 6.44 -11.21 11.31
CA LEU A 159 5.90 -11.08 12.67
C LEU A 159 4.45 -11.63 12.76
N LEU A 160 3.65 -11.44 11.71
CA LEU A 160 2.29 -12.00 11.64
C LEU A 160 2.32 -13.52 11.52
N ALA A 161 3.22 -14.07 10.71
CA ALA A 161 3.47 -15.51 10.62
C ALA A 161 3.95 -16.07 11.97
N GLY A 162 4.89 -15.38 12.64
CA GLY A 162 5.38 -15.74 13.97
C GLY A 162 4.26 -15.79 15.02
N LEU A 163 3.35 -14.81 15.02
CA LEU A 163 2.15 -14.85 15.87
C LEU A 163 1.21 -16.00 15.53
N SER A 164 1.06 -16.29 14.23
CA SER A 164 0.22 -17.39 13.75
C SER A 164 0.74 -18.74 14.24
N LEU A 165 2.05 -18.95 14.15
CA LEU A 165 2.76 -20.14 14.62
C LEU A 165 2.66 -20.27 16.14
N LEU A 166 3.00 -19.20 16.88
CA LEU A 166 3.00 -19.21 18.34
C LEU A 166 1.60 -19.47 18.93
N ARG A 167 0.55 -18.93 18.30
CA ARG A 167 -0.83 -19.07 18.76
C ARG A 167 -1.55 -20.28 18.15
N GLN A 168 -0.91 -21.02 17.25
CA GLN A 168 -1.51 -22.14 16.51
C GLN A 168 -2.88 -21.77 15.89
N ARG A 169 -3.00 -20.52 15.42
CA ARG A 169 -4.24 -19.93 14.91
C ARG A 169 -3.91 -18.97 13.79
N ASN A 170 -4.70 -19.02 12.72
CA ASN A 170 -4.51 -18.14 11.57
C ASN A 170 -4.70 -16.66 11.95
N ALA A 171 -3.57 -15.95 12.09
CA ALA A 171 -3.56 -14.53 12.41
C ALA A 171 -3.97 -13.63 11.22
N PHE A 172 -3.97 -14.17 9.99
CA PHE A 172 -4.39 -13.48 8.77
C PHE A 172 -5.92 -13.46 8.61
N ALA A 173 -6.61 -14.49 9.11
CA ALA A 173 -8.05 -14.69 8.91
C ALA A 173 -8.94 -13.46 9.25
N PRO A 174 -8.64 -12.66 10.31
CA PRO A 174 -9.37 -11.43 10.60
C PRO A 174 -9.30 -10.37 9.50
N MET A 175 -8.19 -10.26 8.76
CA MET A 175 -8.06 -9.28 7.67
C MET A 175 -8.85 -9.69 6.42
N PHE A 176 -9.03 -10.99 6.19
CA PHE A 176 -9.84 -11.48 5.07
C PHE A 176 -11.32 -11.51 5.40
N SER A 177 -11.71 -12.04 6.56
CA SER A 177 -13.12 -12.27 6.90
C SER A 177 -13.73 -11.19 7.80
N GLY A 178 -12.90 -10.39 8.48
CA GLY A 178 -13.34 -9.52 9.57
C GLY A 178 -13.68 -10.27 10.86
N ARG A 179 -13.57 -11.61 10.88
CA ARG A 179 -14.00 -12.48 11.99
C ARG A 179 -12.82 -13.23 12.59
N GLN A 180 -12.96 -13.57 13.86
CA GLN A 180 -12.02 -14.40 14.60
C GLN A 180 -12.79 -15.46 15.39
N ALA A 181 -12.24 -16.67 15.45
CA ALA A 181 -12.77 -17.75 16.29
C ALA A 181 -12.66 -17.39 17.77
N GLY A 182 -13.76 -17.48 18.50
CA GLY A 182 -13.85 -17.16 19.92
C GLY A 182 -15.29 -16.82 20.34
N SER A 183 -15.63 -17.20 21.57
CA SER A 183 -16.88 -16.79 22.21
C SER A 183 -16.81 -15.31 22.62
N GLY A 184 -17.91 -14.57 22.43
CA GLY A 184 -18.04 -13.18 22.89
C GLY A 184 -18.79 -12.26 21.91
N PRO A 185 -19.25 -11.08 22.38
CA PRO A 185 -20.11 -10.18 21.61
C PRO A 185 -19.34 -9.38 20.57
N ASP A 186 -19.75 -9.35 19.29
CA ASP A 186 -19.05 -8.61 18.20
C ASP A 186 -18.43 -7.26 18.62
N LEU A 187 -17.12 -7.07 18.35
CA LEU A 187 -16.44 -5.78 18.61
C LEU A 187 -16.97 -4.67 17.71
N VAL A 188 -17.48 -5.06 16.54
CA VAL A 188 -18.00 -4.16 15.51
C VAL A 188 -19.52 -4.17 15.61
N ARG A 189 -20.08 -3.20 16.36
CA ARG A 189 -21.53 -3.12 16.61
C ARG A 189 -22.35 -2.69 15.40
N HIS A 190 -21.79 -1.87 14.52
CA HIS A 190 -22.48 -1.32 13.34
C HIS A 190 -21.82 -1.74 12.03
N SER A 191 -22.64 -2.01 11.02
CA SER A 191 -22.20 -2.30 9.67
C SER A 191 -21.68 -1.02 9.00
N LEU A 192 -20.37 -0.83 8.95
CA LEU A 192 -19.74 0.30 8.26
C LEU A 192 -19.54 0.02 6.75
N TRP A 193 -20.34 -0.86 6.17
CA TRP A 193 -20.28 -1.22 4.75
C TRP A 193 -20.56 -0.05 3.78
N PRO A 194 -21.50 0.87 4.05
CA PRO A 194 -21.71 2.03 3.18
C PRO A 194 -20.45 2.90 3.05
N LEU A 195 -19.68 3.03 4.13
CA LEU A 195 -18.40 3.75 4.09
C LEU A 195 -17.36 3.03 3.24
N ALA A 196 -17.29 1.70 3.33
CA ALA A 196 -16.42 0.90 2.47
C ALA A 196 -16.81 1.03 0.99
N LEU A 197 -18.10 1.02 0.68
CA LEU A 197 -18.58 1.26 -0.68
C LEU A 197 -18.21 2.67 -1.17
N GLY A 198 -18.42 3.70 -0.35
CA GLY A 198 -18.04 5.07 -0.69
C GLY A 198 -16.55 5.21 -1.02
N ILE A 199 -15.67 4.62 -0.20
CA ILE A 199 -14.22 4.62 -0.45
C ILE A 199 -13.89 3.87 -1.75
N SER A 200 -14.51 2.71 -1.98
CA SER A 200 -14.29 1.93 -3.21
C SER A 200 -14.70 2.72 -4.45
N THR A 201 -15.84 3.41 -4.40
CA THR A 201 -16.31 4.29 -5.48
C THR A 201 -15.35 5.45 -5.73
N LEU A 202 -14.80 6.06 -4.67
CA LEU A 202 -13.81 7.14 -4.83
C LEU A 202 -12.53 6.65 -5.51
N ILE A 203 -12.01 5.48 -5.11
CA ILE A 203 -10.84 4.87 -5.76
C ILE A 203 -11.16 4.59 -7.23
N ALA A 204 -12.29 3.93 -7.51
CA ALA A 204 -12.68 3.60 -8.88
C ALA A 204 -12.88 4.86 -9.75
N ALA A 205 -13.48 5.91 -9.20
CA ALA A 205 -13.67 7.19 -9.89
C ALA A 205 -12.32 7.87 -10.19
N PHE A 206 -11.37 7.84 -9.25
CA PHE A 206 -10.01 8.36 -9.47
C PHE A 206 -9.31 7.62 -10.61
N TRP A 207 -9.32 6.28 -10.60
CA TRP A 207 -8.69 5.48 -11.65
C TRP A 207 -9.37 5.65 -13.02
N ALA A 208 -10.71 5.75 -13.05
CA ALA A 208 -11.44 6.02 -14.29
C ALA A 208 -11.10 7.40 -14.87
N TRP A 209 -11.01 8.43 -14.00
CA TRP A 209 -10.57 9.75 -14.40
C TRP A 209 -9.12 9.73 -14.91
N GLN A 210 -8.24 9.01 -14.24
CA GLN A 210 -6.83 8.94 -14.59
C GLN A 210 -6.57 8.23 -15.93
N TRP A 211 -7.35 7.17 -16.21
CA TRP A 211 -7.35 6.49 -17.49
C TRP A 211 -7.85 7.41 -18.62
N ASN A 212 -8.96 8.12 -18.38
CA ASN A 212 -9.59 8.96 -19.40
C ASN A 212 -8.86 10.29 -19.67
N SER A 213 -8.14 10.83 -18.67
CA SER A 213 -7.40 12.10 -18.80
C SER A 213 -6.08 11.97 -19.54
N GLY A 214 -5.76 10.78 -20.09
CA GLY A 214 -4.51 10.49 -20.79
C GLY A 214 -3.27 10.69 -19.91
N ALA A 215 -3.44 10.80 -18.59
CA ALA A 215 -2.35 11.12 -17.67
C ALA A 215 -1.36 9.95 -17.54
N LEU A 216 -1.80 8.71 -17.79
CA LEU A 216 -0.91 7.56 -17.96
C LEU A 216 -0.05 7.66 -19.22
N ALA A 217 -0.59 8.20 -20.32
CA ALA A 217 0.12 8.33 -21.60
C ALA A 217 1.01 9.58 -21.69
N ARG A 218 0.68 10.66 -20.97
CA ARG A 218 1.48 11.90 -20.95
C ARG A 218 2.78 11.79 -20.14
N GLY A 219 2.89 10.81 -19.24
CA GLY A 219 4.14 10.48 -18.55
C GLY A 219 5.22 9.99 -19.51
N GLU A 220 4.86 9.11 -20.45
CA GLU A 220 5.77 8.57 -21.47
C GLU A 220 6.35 9.67 -22.39
N GLU A 221 5.57 10.70 -22.75
CA GLU A 221 6.05 11.77 -23.66
C GLU A 221 6.94 12.81 -22.98
N ARG A 222 6.75 13.11 -21.68
CA ARG A 222 7.52 14.15 -20.98
C ARG A 222 8.99 13.76 -20.74
N HIS A 223 9.26 12.50 -20.43
CA HIS A 223 10.63 12.01 -20.24
C HIS A 223 11.32 11.62 -21.55
N GLY A 224 10.58 11.12 -22.55
CA GLY A 224 11.13 10.88 -23.90
C GLY A 224 11.51 12.15 -24.67
N GLY A 225 11.03 13.32 -24.23
CA GLY A 225 11.40 14.62 -24.80
C GLY A 225 12.76 15.17 -24.31
N HIS A 226 13.18 14.81 -23.10
CA HIS A 226 14.44 15.33 -22.53
C HIS A 226 15.69 14.66 -23.13
N GLU A 227 15.62 13.38 -23.51
CA GLU A 227 16.75 12.68 -24.16
C GLU A 227 16.98 13.10 -25.63
N ARG A 228 15.98 13.69 -26.29
CA ARG A 228 16.10 14.08 -27.72
C ARG A 228 16.78 15.43 -27.93
N HIS A 229 16.95 16.25 -26.89
CA HIS A 229 17.56 17.58 -27.03
C HIS A 229 19.07 17.62 -26.76
N SER A 230 19.69 16.54 -26.27
CA SER A 230 21.12 16.50 -25.93
C SER A 230 22.03 15.89 -27.01
N VAL A 231 21.50 15.51 -28.18
CA VAL A 231 22.27 14.83 -29.26
C VAL A 231 22.38 15.64 -30.57
N HIS A 232 21.99 16.91 -30.60
CA HIS A 232 22.10 17.71 -31.83
C HIS A 232 22.62 19.13 -31.61
N ASP A 233 23.86 19.25 -31.12
CA ASP A 233 24.67 20.42 -31.46
C ASP A 233 26.15 20.02 -31.55
N GLY A 234 26.71 20.09 -32.75
CA GLY A 234 28.09 19.64 -32.99
C GLY A 234 28.37 19.19 -34.41
N ARG A 235 27.73 19.77 -35.44
CA ARG A 235 28.16 19.54 -36.83
C ARG A 235 27.71 20.60 -37.84
N ASP A 236 28.10 21.85 -37.62
CA ASP A 236 28.27 22.83 -38.70
C ASP A 236 29.78 23.08 -38.83
N GLY A 237 30.50 22.57 -39.83
CA GLY A 237 30.22 22.76 -41.24
C GLY A 237 30.92 24.03 -41.72
N GLN A 238 32.25 24.11 -41.59
CA GLN A 238 33.06 25.21 -42.11
C GLN A 238 32.92 25.27 -43.64
N GLY A 239 32.12 26.22 -44.12
CA GLY A 239 31.96 26.57 -45.53
C GLY A 239 32.95 27.65 -45.96
N GLU A 240 33.74 27.32 -46.97
CA GLU A 240 34.75 28.13 -47.63
C GLU A 240 34.22 29.46 -48.18
N HIS A 241 35.01 30.53 -48.05
CA HIS A 241 34.96 31.69 -48.97
C HIS A 241 36.37 32.26 -49.17
N HIS A 242 37.15 31.60 -50.03
CA HIS A 242 38.29 32.22 -50.70
C HIS A 242 37.75 33.14 -51.81
N ARG A 243 37.88 34.47 -51.62
CA ARG A 243 37.69 35.46 -52.69
C ARG A 243 39.04 35.88 -53.24
N GLY A 244 39.03 36.06 -54.56
CA GLY A 244 40.20 36.07 -55.42
C GLY A 244 41.04 37.34 -55.35
N ARG A 245 42.29 37.11 -55.73
CA ARG A 245 43.41 38.03 -55.90
C ARG A 245 43.17 38.86 -57.18
N SER A 246 43.11 40.19 -57.07
CA SER A 246 43.24 41.08 -58.23
C SER A 246 44.73 41.37 -58.45
N HIS A 247 45.23 40.98 -59.63
CA HIS A 247 46.43 41.53 -60.24
C HIS A 247 46.05 42.92 -60.78
N ASP A 248 46.85 43.93 -60.45
CA ASP A 248 46.97 45.15 -61.26
C ASP A 248 48.48 45.32 -61.52
N ASP A 249 48.87 44.99 -62.75
CA ASP A 249 50.09 45.46 -63.40
C ASP A 249 49.69 46.76 -64.14
N ASP A 250 50.49 47.82 -64.04
CA ASP A 250 50.69 48.79 -65.12
C ASP A 250 51.89 49.71 -64.81
N ASP A 251 52.62 50.00 -65.89
CA ASP A 251 53.90 50.71 -66.05
C ASP A 251 53.95 52.18 -65.57
#